data_AF-A0A2H0XDJ5-F1
#
_entry.id   AF-A0A2H0XDJ5-F1
#
_cell.length_a   1.000
_cell.length_b   1.000
_cell.length_c   1.000
_cell.angle_alpha   90.00
_cell.angle_beta   90.00
_cell.angle_gamma   90.00
#
_symmetry.space_group_name_H-M   'P 1'
#
loop_
_entity.id
_entity.type
_entity.pdbx_description
1 polymer ?
#
loop_
_entity_poly.entity_id
_entity_poly.type
_entity_poly.pdbx_seq_one_letter_code
_entity_poly.pdbx_strand_id
1 'polypeptide(L)'
;MEEIEVKFLTINQQEIENKLVKIGATKVFDRIFKRKVFDYPDLKLDNIGAYVRLRDEGETITLAYKRRIGMAKDGLNDKGLEEIEIIVSDFDNASVILEKIGLKEKLNEEQRRIRYSLGTRDWMQYGKKLVIGYPIPKSFSEITHLIILYPCLFVKG
;
A
#
# COMPACT_ATOMS: atom_id res chain seq x y z
N MET A 1 8.23 -8.54 13.10
CA MET A 1 7.26 -7.80 13.92
C MET A 1 5.95 -7.87 13.17
N GLU A 2 4.90 -8.40 13.77
CA GLU A 2 3.60 -8.50 13.11
C GLU A 2 2.74 -7.29 13.53
N GLU A 3 1.98 -6.76 12.58
CA GLU A 3 1.14 -5.56 12.74
C GLU A 3 -0.30 -5.87 12.31
N ILE A 4 -1.25 -5.19 12.93
CA ILE A 4 -2.66 -5.21 12.54
C ILE A 4 -2.96 -3.91 11.79
N GLU A 5 -3.49 -4.05 10.58
CA GLU A 5 -4.02 -2.93 9.80
C GLU A 5 -5.55 -2.88 9.86
N VAL A 6 -6.12 -1.74 10.26
CA VAL A 6 -7.55 -1.47 10.11
C VAL A 6 -7.78 -0.46 9.00
N LYS A 7 -8.77 -0.73 8.14
CA LYS A 7 -9.05 0.03 6.92
C LYS A 7 -10.43 0.68 6.99
N PHE A 8 -10.48 2.00 6.88
CA PHE A 8 -11.70 2.78 6.76
C PHE A 8 -11.81 3.27 5.31
N LEU A 9 -12.92 2.99 4.63
CA LEU A 9 -13.06 3.27 3.19
C LEU A 9 -13.64 4.65 2.89
N THR A 10 -14.26 5.29 3.88
CA THR A 10 -14.95 6.58 3.72
C THR A 10 -14.63 7.49 4.90
N ILE A 11 -13.57 8.29 4.78
CA ILE A 11 -13.16 9.29 5.77
C ILE A 11 -13.21 10.71 5.19
N ASN A 12 -13.35 11.70 6.07
CA ASN A 12 -13.05 13.09 5.76
C ASN A 12 -11.57 13.35 6.07
N GLN A 13 -10.76 13.49 5.02
CA GLN A 13 -9.31 13.63 5.14
C GLN A 13 -8.91 14.82 6.03
N GLN A 14 -9.53 15.98 5.82
CA GLN A 14 -9.20 17.18 6.58
C GLN A 14 -9.53 17.03 8.07
N GLU A 15 -10.64 16.37 8.38
CA GLU A 15 -11.03 16.11 9.76
C GLU A 15 -10.01 15.20 10.46
N ILE A 16 -9.55 14.14 9.77
CA ILE A 16 -8.53 13.23 10.29
C ILE A 16 -7.20 13.94 10.49
N GLU A 17 -6.73 14.73 9.52
CA GLU A 17 -5.50 15.52 9.66
C GLU A 17 -5.58 16.46 10.88
N ASN A 18 -6.70 17.15 11.07
CA ASN A 18 -6.90 18.03 12.22
C ASN A 18 -6.87 17.26 13.55
N LYS A 19 -7.48 16.07 13.62
CA LYS A 19 -7.44 15.21 14.83
C LYS A 19 -6.03 14.71 15.11
N LEU A 20 -5.29 14.30 14.07
CA LEU A 20 -3.91 13.81 14.19
C LEU A 20 -2.97 14.88 14.71
N VAL A 21 -3.07 16.11 14.20
CA VAL A 21 -2.28 17.25 14.71
C VAL A 21 -2.60 17.52 16.18
N LYS A 22 -3.89 17.48 16.58
CA LYS A 22 -4.32 17.70 17.97
C LYS A 22 -3.75 16.68 18.96
N ILE A 23 -3.56 15.42 18.54
CA ILE A 23 -2.96 14.38 19.39
C ILE A 23 -1.42 14.37 19.34
N GLY A 24 -0.80 15.33 18.66
CA GLY A 24 0.65 15.45 18.55
C GLY A 24 1.29 14.52 17.51
N ALA A 25 0.51 13.93 16.60
CA ALA A 25 1.08 13.11 15.53
C ALA A 25 1.86 13.97 14.53
N THR A 26 2.99 13.46 14.05
CA THR A 26 3.86 14.17 13.10
C THR A 26 3.57 13.73 11.68
N LYS A 27 3.44 14.69 10.75
CA LYS A 27 3.33 14.39 9.31
C LYS A 27 4.69 13.89 8.82
N VAL A 28 4.75 12.61 8.45
CA VAL A 28 5.97 11.96 7.95
C VAL A 28 6.20 12.34 6.48
N PHE A 29 5.14 12.27 5.66
CA PHE A 29 5.19 12.73 4.28
C PHE A 29 3.79 12.99 3.71
N ASP A 30 3.76 13.71 2.59
CA ASP A 30 2.60 13.96 1.75
C ASP A 30 3.07 14.03 0.29
N ARG A 31 2.86 12.96 -0.47
CA ARG A 31 3.39 12.85 -1.84
C ARG A 31 2.56 11.94 -2.74
N ILE A 32 2.84 12.00 -4.04
CA ILE A 32 2.21 11.16 -5.04
C ILE A 32 3.04 9.89 -5.22
N PHE A 33 2.38 8.75 -5.11
CA PHE A 33 2.94 7.46 -5.44
C PHE A 33 2.47 7.09 -6.84
N LYS A 34 3.39 6.60 -7.67
CA LYS A 34 3.06 6.10 -9.01
C LYS A 34 3.20 4.59 -9.06
N ARG A 35 2.31 3.92 -9.79
CA ARG A 35 2.38 2.48 -10.00
C ARG A 35 1.95 2.16 -11.42
N LYS A 36 2.83 1.49 -12.15
CA LYS A 36 2.51 0.83 -13.41
C LYS A 36 2.59 -0.68 -13.26
N VAL A 37 1.66 -1.39 -13.87
CA VAL A 37 1.68 -2.84 -14.01
C VAL A 37 1.75 -3.16 -15.49
N PHE A 38 2.64 -4.07 -15.85
CA PHE A 38 2.93 -4.47 -17.21
C PHE A 38 2.71 -5.97 -17.41
N ASP A 39 2.29 -6.31 -18.61
CA ASP A 39 2.24 -7.67 -19.15
C ASP A 39 2.64 -7.62 -20.64
N TYR A 40 2.76 -8.76 -21.29
CA TYR A 40 2.83 -8.84 -22.74
C TYR A 40 1.44 -8.62 -23.36
N PRO A 41 1.35 -8.25 -24.65
CA PRO A 41 0.09 -8.05 -25.35
C PRO A 41 -0.86 -9.26 -25.31
N ASP A 42 -0.31 -10.48 -25.18
CA ASP A 42 -1.05 -11.74 -25.10
C ASP A 42 -1.44 -12.14 -23.65
N LEU A 43 -1.18 -11.28 -22.67
CA LEU A 43 -1.46 -11.48 -21.25
C LEU A 43 -0.86 -12.78 -20.67
N LYS A 44 0.26 -13.25 -21.23
CA LYS A 44 0.85 -14.53 -20.80
C LYS A 44 1.34 -14.52 -19.36
N LEU A 45 1.69 -13.37 -18.77
CA LEU A 45 2.03 -13.31 -17.35
C LEU A 45 0.77 -13.44 -16.49
N ASP A 46 -0.29 -12.70 -16.80
CA ASP A 46 -1.56 -12.78 -16.06
C ASP A 46 -2.15 -14.20 -16.06
N ASN A 47 -2.03 -14.91 -17.19
CA ASN A 47 -2.46 -16.31 -17.34
C ASN A 47 -1.80 -17.27 -16.35
N ILE A 48 -0.60 -16.94 -15.84
CA ILE A 48 0.12 -17.72 -14.84
C ILE A 48 0.12 -17.05 -13.46
N GLY A 49 -0.72 -16.03 -13.25
CA GLY A 49 -0.80 -15.26 -12.01
C GLY A 49 0.41 -14.36 -11.77
N ALA A 50 1.12 -13.98 -12.84
CA ALA A 50 2.31 -13.15 -12.80
C ALA A 50 2.10 -11.75 -13.40
N TYR A 51 2.96 -10.81 -13.04
CA TYR A 51 3.00 -9.46 -13.62
C TYR A 51 4.34 -8.78 -13.32
N VAL A 52 4.68 -7.78 -14.13
CA VAL A 52 5.79 -6.85 -13.85
C VAL A 52 5.21 -5.57 -13.28
N ARG A 53 5.78 -5.04 -12.20
CA ARG A 53 5.35 -3.82 -11.54
C ARG A 53 6.50 -2.83 -11.46
N LEU A 54 6.28 -1.62 -11.96
CA LEU A 54 7.14 -0.48 -11.72
C LEU A 54 6.43 0.45 -10.72
N ARG A 55 7.11 0.84 -9.66
CA ARG A 55 6.52 1.64 -8.59
C ARG A 55 7.46 2.74 -8.15
N ASP A 56 6.93 3.94 -8.03
CA ASP A 56 7.62 5.10 -7.45
C ASP A 56 6.93 5.49 -6.15
N GLU A 57 7.65 5.43 -5.05
CA GLU A 57 7.21 5.85 -3.71
C GLU A 57 7.73 7.24 -3.32
N GLY A 58 8.35 7.96 -4.25
CA GLY A 58 8.94 9.28 -4.11
C GLY A 58 10.36 9.29 -3.55
N GLU A 59 10.76 8.28 -2.77
CA GLU A 59 12.16 8.12 -2.30
C GLU A 59 12.88 7.00 -3.04
N THR A 60 12.13 5.93 -3.36
CA THR A 60 12.64 4.73 -3.98
C THR A 60 11.74 4.36 -5.13
N ILE A 61 12.36 3.99 -6.25
CA ILE A 61 11.68 3.44 -7.40
C ILE A 61 12.05 1.97 -7.51
N THR A 62 11.06 1.09 -7.49
CA THR A 62 11.27 -0.36 -7.59
C THR A 62 10.64 -0.94 -8.84
N LEU A 63 11.36 -1.89 -9.44
CA LEU A 63 10.88 -2.75 -10.50
C LEU A 63 10.83 -4.17 -9.97
N ALA A 64 9.65 -4.81 -10.04
CA ALA A 64 9.46 -6.16 -9.54
C ALA A 64 8.78 -7.06 -10.56
N TYR A 65 9.24 -8.29 -10.67
CA TYR A 65 8.43 -9.40 -11.17
C TYR A 65 7.76 -10.08 -9.99
N LYS A 66 6.45 -10.30 -10.08
CA LYS A 66 5.69 -11.03 -9.06
C LYS A 66 4.88 -12.14 -9.71
N ARG A 67 4.79 -13.28 -9.04
CA ARG A 67 3.93 -14.40 -9.44
C ARG A 67 3.32 -15.09 -8.23
N ARG A 68 2.00 -15.24 -8.25
CA ARG A 68 1.28 -16.06 -7.26
C ARG A 68 1.39 -17.53 -7.63
N ILE A 69 1.89 -18.35 -6.71
CA ILE A 69 2.07 -19.79 -6.93
C ILE A 69 0.85 -20.53 -6.42
N GLY A 70 0.31 -21.43 -7.25
CA GLY A 70 -0.72 -22.37 -6.82
C GLY A 70 -2.14 -21.83 -6.85
N MET A 71 -2.38 -20.66 -7.47
CA MET A 71 -3.72 -20.11 -7.69
C MET A 71 -4.67 -21.18 -8.23
N ALA A 72 -5.49 -21.74 -7.35
CA ALA A 72 -6.66 -22.52 -7.74
C ALA A 72 -7.74 -21.52 -8.22
N LYS A 73 -8.59 -21.95 -9.17
CA LYS A 73 -9.65 -21.11 -9.75
C LYS A 73 -10.66 -20.59 -8.71
N ASP A 74 -10.66 -21.15 -7.51
CA ASP A 74 -11.50 -20.77 -6.37
C ASP A 74 -10.85 -19.75 -5.42
N GLY A 75 -9.59 -19.36 -5.64
CA GLY A 75 -8.88 -18.38 -4.82
C GLY A 75 -8.49 -18.87 -3.41
N LEU A 76 -8.65 -20.16 -3.12
CA LEU A 76 -8.50 -20.71 -1.77
C LEU A 76 -7.12 -21.34 -1.49
N ASN A 77 -6.28 -21.49 -2.51
CA ASN A 77 -4.94 -22.05 -2.38
C ASN A 77 -3.90 -21.06 -2.93
N ASP A 78 -3.31 -20.22 -2.09
CA ASP A 78 -2.09 -19.48 -2.41
C ASP A 78 -0.92 -20.23 -1.76
N LYS A 79 -0.14 -20.95 -2.57
CA LYS A 79 1.01 -21.73 -2.08
C LYS A 79 2.22 -20.83 -1.78
N GLY A 80 2.19 -19.58 -2.22
CA GLY A 80 3.24 -18.59 -1.96
C GLY A 80 3.36 -17.54 -3.07
N LEU A 81 4.20 -16.54 -2.83
CA LEU A 81 4.51 -15.47 -3.77
C LEU A 81 5.97 -15.60 -4.21
N GLU A 82 6.21 -15.81 -5.51
CA GLU A 82 7.53 -15.58 -6.11
C GLU A 82 7.67 -14.10 -6.40
N GLU A 83 8.75 -13.49 -5.90
CA GLU A 83 9.04 -12.07 -6.08
C GLU A 83 10.53 -11.85 -6.33
N ILE A 84 10.83 -11.11 -7.40
CA ILE A 84 12.16 -10.59 -7.69
C ILE A 84 11.99 -9.08 -7.81
N GLU A 85 12.61 -8.32 -6.90
CA GLU A 85 12.52 -6.86 -6.87
C GLU A 85 13.91 -6.23 -6.91
N ILE A 86 14.04 -5.16 -7.70
CA ILE A 86 15.25 -4.35 -7.79
C ILE A 86 14.90 -2.86 -7.65
N ILE A 87 15.90 -2.07 -7.25
CA ILE A 87 15.82 -0.61 -7.28
C ILE A 87 16.27 -0.13 -8.67
N VAL A 88 15.53 0.82 -9.24
CA VAL A 88 15.90 1.51 -10.48
C VAL A 88 16.05 3.00 -10.20
N SER A 89 16.87 3.69 -10.98
CA SER A 89 17.20 5.09 -10.73
C SER A 89 16.19 6.08 -11.32
N ASP A 90 15.35 5.65 -12.27
CA ASP A 90 14.45 6.53 -13.02
C ASP A 90 13.19 5.78 -13.47
N PHE A 91 12.02 6.35 -13.17
CA PHE A 91 10.72 5.72 -13.42
C PHE A 91 10.34 5.78 -14.91
N ASP A 92 10.55 6.92 -15.57
CA ASP A 92 10.11 7.11 -16.95
C ASP A 92 10.99 6.30 -17.91
N ASN A 93 12.31 6.31 -17.70
CA ASN A 93 13.24 5.50 -18.48
C ASN A 93 12.98 3.99 -18.29
N ALA A 94 12.71 3.53 -17.07
CA ALA A 94 12.35 2.15 -16.83
C ALA A 94 11.04 1.77 -17.53
N SER A 95 10.01 2.63 -17.48
CA SER A 95 8.75 2.44 -18.21
C SER A 95 8.99 2.31 -19.71
N VAL A 96 9.78 3.22 -20.29
CA VAL A 96 10.10 3.20 -21.73
C VAL A 96 10.84 1.91 -22.10
N ILE A 97 11.82 1.48 -21.30
CA ILE A 97 12.55 0.22 -21.55
C ILE A 97 11.58 -0.95 -21.60
N LEU A 98 10.68 -1.08 -20.62
CA LEU A 98 9.68 -2.16 -20.57
C LEU A 98 8.78 -2.18 -21.80
N GLU A 99 8.33 -1.01 -22.26
CA GLU A 99 7.54 -0.90 -23.49
C GLU A 99 8.33 -1.28 -24.74
N LYS A 100 9.61 -0.89 -24.82
CA LYS A 100 10.49 -1.17 -25.97
C LYS A 100 10.85 -2.64 -26.09
N ILE A 101 10.91 -3.38 -24.99
CA ILE A 101 11.14 -4.83 -25.00
C ILE A 101 9.85 -5.65 -25.19
N GLY A 102 8.71 -4.98 -25.42
CA GLY A 102 7.47 -5.62 -25.85
C GLY A 102 6.42 -5.81 -24.76
N LEU A 103 6.61 -5.28 -23.55
CA LEU A 103 5.51 -5.22 -22.58
C LEU A 103 4.56 -4.04 -22.89
N LYS A 104 3.36 -4.13 -22.34
CA LYS A 104 2.31 -3.12 -22.38
C LYS A 104 1.80 -2.85 -20.98
N GLU A 105 1.51 -1.59 -20.73
CA GLU A 105 0.88 -1.12 -19.51
C GLU A 105 -0.54 -1.68 -19.41
N LYS A 106 -0.80 -2.48 -18.38
CA LYS A 106 -2.12 -3.00 -18.00
C LYS A 106 -2.83 -2.08 -17.02
N LEU A 107 -2.05 -1.37 -16.20
CA LEU A 107 -2.53 -0.47 -15.17
C LEU A 107 -1.54 0.67 -14.98
N ASN A 108 -2.06 1.88 -14.82
CA ASN A 108 -1.30 3.04 -14.38
C ASN A 108 -2.13 3.85 -13.40
N GLU A 109 -1.56 4.03 -12.22
CA GLU A 109 -2.21 4.68 -11.11
C GLU A 109 -1.27 5.69 -10.48
N GLU A 110 -1.83 6.84 -10.18
CA GLU A 110 -1.22 7.83 -9.33
C GLU A 110 -2.11 8.04 -8.10
N GLN A 111 -1.50 8.00 -6.91
CA GLN A 111 -2.22 8.13 -5.67
C GLN A 111 -1.46 9.02 -4.71
N ARG A 112 -2.08 10.14 -4.31
CA ARG A 112 -1.59 10.94 -3.20
C ARG A 112 -1.71 10.16 -1.90
N ARG A 113 -0.63 10.11 -1.15
CA ARG A 113 -0.53 9.43 0.15
C ARG A 113 0.01 10.37 1.20
N ILE A 114 -0.66 10.38 2.35
CA ILE A 114 -0.23 11.15 3.51
C ILE A 114 -0.02 10.20 4.68
N ARG A 115 1.19 10.20 5.23
CA ARG A 115 1.53 9.43 6.42
C ARG A 115 1.70 10.35 7.62
N TYR A 116 1.06 10.00 8.72
CA TYR A 116 1.34 10.54 10.05
C TYR A 116 1.82 9.41 10.97
N SER A 117 2.67 9.74 11.93
CA SER A 117 3.14 8.79 12.95
C SER A 117 3.08 9.40 14.36
N LEU A 118 2.87 8.53 15.35
CA LEU A 118 2.93 8.87 16.77
C LEU A 118 3.35 7.64 17.59
N GLY A 119 4.62 7.59 18.00
CA GLY A 119 5.19 6.41 18.65
C GLY A 119 5.22 5.23 17.68
N THR A 120 4.57 4.12 18.05
CA THR A 120 4.44 2.90 17.22
C THR A 120 3.20 2.87 16.33
N ARG A 121 2.44 3.98 16.28
CA ARG A 121 1.20 4.08 15.50
C ARG A 121 1.45 4.86 14.22
N ASP A 122 0.89 4.36 13.14
CA ASP A 122 0.94 5.00 11.83
C ASP A 122 -0.46 5.15 11.24
N TRP A 123 -0.72 6.31 10.65
CA TRP A 123 -1.93 6.61 9.89
C TRP A 123 -1.55 6.92 8.46
N MET A 124 -2.10 6.16 7.52
CA MET A 124 -1.88 6.34 6.10
C MET A 124 -3.19 6.65 5.40
N GLN A 125 -3.25 7.83 4.78
CA GLN A 125 -4.41 8.31 4.03
C GLN A 125 -4.20 8.14 2.54
N TYR A 126 -5.24 7.65 1.85
CA TYR A 126 -5.31 7.38 0.43
C TYR A 126 -6.62 7.94 -0.12
N GLY A 127 -6.67 9.25 -0.39
CA GLY A 127 -7.94 9.93 -0.68
C GLY A 127 -8.95 9.72 0.46
N LYS A 128 -10.10 9.12 0.17
CA LYS A 128 -11.16 8.83 1.17
C LYS A 128 -10.88 7.62 2.06
N LYS A 129 -9.77 6.91 1.85
CA LYS A 129 -9.41 5.73 2.63
C LYS A 129 -8.36 6.07 3.68
N LEU A 130 -8.52 5.52 4.87
CA LEU A 130 -7.52 5.53 5.94
C LEU A 130 -7.11 4.11 6.28
N VAL A 131 -5.81 3.88 6.45
CA VAL A 131 -5.26 2.67 7.03
C VAL A 131 -4.53 3.05 8.31
N ILE A 132 -4.80 2.34 9.38
CA ILE A 132 -4.13 2.54 10.66
C ILE A 132 -3.34 1.27 10.99
N GLY A 133 -2.03 1.41 11.18
CA GLY A 133 -1.13 0.34 11.58
C GLY A 133 -0.88 0.34 13.08
N TYR A 134 -0.97 -0.83 13.70
CA TYR A 134 -0.67 -1.06 15.10
C TYR A 134 0.23 -2.30 15.27
N PRO A 135 1.17 -2.29 16.22
CA PRO A 135 1.84 -3.54 16.62
C PRO A 135 0.81 -4.52 17.18
N ILE A 136 0.99 -5.82 16.92
CA ILE A 136 0.14 -6.85 17.55
C ILE A 136 0.24 -6.73 19.07
N PRO A 137 -0.90 -6.57 19.78
CA PRO A 137 -0.92 -6.57 21.24
C PRO A 137 -0.30 -7.84 21.79
N LYS A 138 0.67 -7.72 22.71
CA LYS A 138 1.28 -8.87 23.39
C LYS A 138 0.49 -9.33 24.61
N SER A 139 -0.52 -8.56 25.02
CA SER A 139 -1.32 -8.82 26.21
C SER A 139 -2.75 -8.33 26.06
N PHE A 140 -3.69 -8.91 26.83
CA PHE A 140 -5.11 -8.51 26.81
C PHE A 140 -5.34 -7.05 27.26
N SER A 141 -4.46 -6.51 28.12
CA SER A 141 -4.49 -5.10 28.52
C SER A 141 -4.12 -4.12 27.40
N GLU A 142 -3.37 -4.56 26.40
CA GLU A 142 -3.06 -3.76 25.20
C GLU A 142 -4.22 -3.80 24.20
N ILE A 143 -5.01 -4.89 24.19
CA ILE A 143 -6.20 -5.04 23.35
C ILE A 143 -7.28 -4.01 23.74
N THR A 144 -7.50 -3.78 25.03
CA THR A 144 -8.51 -2.82 25.52
C THR A 144 -8.18 -1.37 25.11
N HIS A 145 -6.89 -0.99 25.10
CA HIS A 145 -6.47 0.31 24.56
C HIS A 145 -6.77 0.46 23.07
N LEU A 146 -6.56 -0.60 22.28
CA LEU A 146 -6.91 -0.62 20.86
C LEU A 146 -8.41 -0.36 20.67
N ILE A 147 -9.25 -1.18 21.34
CA ILE A 147 -10.73 -1.14 21.24
C ILE A 147 -11.31 0.19 21.71
N ILE A 148 -10.75 0.84 22.74
CA ILE A 148 -11.22 2.12 23.28
C ILE A 148 -10.81 3.31 22.40
N LEU A 149 -9.66 3.24 21.73
CA LEU A 149 -9.20 4.32 20.84
C LEU A 149 -9.91 4.34 19.48
N TYR A 150 -10.40 3.20 18.97
CA TYR A 150 -11.18 3.12 17.73
C TYR A 150 -12.44 4.02 17.74
N PRO A 151 -13.30 4.04 18.77
CA PRO A 151 -14.43 4.95 18.83
C PRO A 151 -14.00 6.39 19.12
N CYS A 152 -13.01 6.66 19.99
CA CYS A 152 -12.68 8.05 20.35
C CYS A 152 -12.17 8.93 19.19
N LEU A 153 -11.58 8.35 18.14
CA LEU A 153 -11.19 9.09 16.93
C LEU A 153 -12.34 9.33 15.95
N PHE A 154 -13.45 8.59 16.03
CA PHE A 154 -14.51 8.53 15.01
C PHE A 154 -15.94 8.71 15.52
N VAL A 155 -16.16 8.72 16.84
CA VAL A 155 -17.45 9.09 17.43
C VAL A 155 -17.61 10.60 17.27
N LYS A 156 -18.67 10.99 16.57
CA LYS A 156 -19.11 12.38 16.43
C LYS A 156 -19.31 12.98 17.83
N GLY A 157 -18.46 13.93 18.18
CA GLY A 157 -18.84 15.02 19.09
C GLY A 157 -19.47 16.13 18.27
#